data_AF-A0A3D1N2S5-F1
#
_entry.id   AF-A0A3D1N2S5-F1
#
_cell.length_a   1.000
_cell.length_b   1.000
_cell.length_c   1.000
_cell.angle_alpha   90.00
_cell.angle_beta   90.00
_cell.angle_gamma   90.00
#
_symmetry.space_group_name_H-M   'P 1'
#
loop_
_entity.id
_entity.type
_entity.pdbx_description
1 polymer ?
#
loop_
_entity_poly.entity_id
_entity_poly.type
_entity_poly.pdbx_seq_one_letter_code
_entity_poly.pdbx_strand_id
1 'polypeptide(L)'
;MRGDLQRKRARIDFIDGKICRLLAVRFKLALSLEGLKKTIMDRAREKAVLAAAQKNAGRAAFKKPVKKIFKEIINQTRRLQKLK
;
A
#
# COMPACT_ATOMS: atom_id res chain seq x y z
N MET A 1 29.00 -3.10 17.55
CA MET A 1 28.39 -3.56 16.28
C MET A 1 27.04 -4.29 16.44
N ARG A 2 26.87 -5.31 17.31
CA ARG A 2 25.57 -6.01 17.45
C ARG A 2 24.40 -5.11 17.89
N GLY A 3 24.66 -4.14 18.78
CA GLY A 3 23.65 -3.19 19.25
C GLY A 3 23.06 -2.26 18.17
N ASP A 4 23.86 -1.82 17.20
CA ASP A 4 23.38 -0.92 16.14
C ASP A 4 22.47 -1.63 15.15
N LEU A 5 22.80 -2.88 14.80
CA LEU A 5 21.95 -3.71 13.95
C LEU A 5 20.59 -3.96 14.62
N GLN A 6 20.60 -4.33 15.90
CA GLN A 6 19.37 -4.59 16.65
C GLN A 6 18.51 -3.33 16.77
N ARG A 7 19.12 -2.17 17.05
CA ARG A 7 18.41 -0.87 17.06
C ARG A 7 17.78 -0.54 15.70
N LYS A 8 18.49 -0.76 14.60
CA LYS A 8 17.94 -0.53 13.26
C LYS A 8 16.80 -1.49 12.93
N ARG A 9 16.91 -2.77 13.30
CA ARG A 9 15.83 -3.77 13.14
C ARG A 9 14.58 -3.38 13.93
N ALA A 10 14.72 -3.03 15.20
CA ALA A 10 13.58 -2.57 16.01
C ALA A 10 12.86 -1.36 15.40
N ARG A 11 13.60 -0.43 14.76
CA ARG A 11 13.00 0.69 14.02
C ARG A 11 12.25 0.23 12.77
N ILE A 12 12.76 -0.77 12.05
CA ILE A 12 12.07 -1.38 10.90
C ILE A 12 10.79 -2.06 11.38
N ASP A 13 10.86 -2.91 12.41
CA ASP A 13 9.71 -3.63 12.96
C ASP A 13 8.59 -2.67 13.39
N PHE A 14 8.97 -1.53 14.00
CA PHE A 14 8.03 -0.48 14.36
C PHE A 14 7.36 0.17 13.15
N ILE A 15 8.11 0.43 12.07
CA ILE A 15 7.56 0.97 10.82
C ILE A 15 6.64 -0.08 10.18
N ASP A 16 7.03 -1.34 10.15
CA ASP A 16 6.23 -2.43 9.57
C ASP A 16 4.91 -2.62 10.32
N GLY A 17 4.92 -2.53 11.66
CA GLY A 17 3.71 -2.51 12.46
C GLY A 17 2.75 -1.37 12.09
N LYS A 18 3.28 -0.18 11.77
CA LYS A 18 2.47 0.93 11.26
C LYS A 18 1.94 0.67 9.85
N ILE A 19 2.75 0.10 8.97
CA ILE A 19 2.35 -0.27 7.61
C ILE A 19 1.18 -1.27 7.67
N CYS A 20 1.26 -2.30 8.50
CA CYS A 20 0.19 -3.28 8.68
C CYS A 20 -1.14 -2.63 9.09
N ARG A 21 -1.11 -1.73 10.08
CA ARG A 21 -2.31 -1.00 10.53
C ARG A 21 -2.90 -0.12 9.43
N LEU A 22 -2.05 0.62 8.70
CA LEU A 22 -2.49 1.47 7.60
C LEU A 22 -3.09 0.66 6.45
N LEU A 23 -2.52 -0.51 6.13
CA LEU A 23 -3.07 -1.41 5.13
C LEU A 23 -4.44 -1.94 5.54
N ALA A 24 -4.61 -2.36 6.79
CA ALA A 24 -5.90 -2.83 7.30
C ALA A 24 -6.98 -1.74 7.19
N VAL A 25 -6.67 -0.51 7.61
CA VAL A 25 -7.58 0.65 7.47
C VAL A 25 -7.91 0.91 6.01
N ARG A 26 -6.91 0.89 5.13
CA ARG A 26 -7.10 1.09 3.69
C ARG A 26 -8.01 0.01 3.07
N PHE A 27 -7.83 -1.25 3.45
CA PHE A 27 -8.68 -2.34 2.95
C PHE A 27 -10.11 -2.22 3.47
N LYS A 28 -10.31 -1.90 4.75
CA LYS A 28 -11.64 -1.62 5.30
C LYS A 28 -12.36 -0.52 4.52
N LEU A 29 -11.68 0.59 4.22
CA LEU A 29 -12.23 1.68 3.41
C LEU A 29 -12.53 1.23 1.98
N ALA A 30 -11.67 0.42 1.36
CA ALA A 30 -11.93 -0.05 0.00
C ALA A 30 -13.13 -1.01 -0.05
N LEU A 31 -13.30 -1.85 0.96
CA LEU A 31 -14.44 -2.75 1.10
C LEU A 31 -15.75 -2.01 1.40
N SER A 32 -15.70 -0.81 1.99
CA SER A 32 -16.90 0.02 2.20
C SER A 32 -17.34 0.80 0.96
N LEU A 33 -16.62 0.70 -0.17
CA LEU A 33 -17.02 1.31 -1.45
C LEU A 33 -17.98 0.41 -2.24
N GLU A 34 -18.34 -0.73 -1.67
CA GLU A 34 -19.36 -1.62 -2.20
C GLU A 34 -20.69 -0.88 -2.35
N GLY A 35 -21.38 -1.06 -3.48
CA GLY A 35 -22.60 -0.31 -3.82
C GLY A 35 -22.37 1.11 -4.34
N LEU A 36 -21.21 1.75 -4.07
CA LEU A 36 -20.87 3.07 -4.61
C LEU A 36 -20.20 3.02 -5.98
N LYS A 37 -19.72 1.84 -6.38
CA LYS A 37 -19.01 1.62 -7.65
C LYS A 37 -19.70 0.57 -8.49
N LYS A 38 -19.87 0.87 -9.78
CA LYS A 38 -20.39 -0.08 -10.78
C LYS A 38 -19.43 -1.24 -11.03
N THR A 39 -18.12 -1.02 -10.91
CA THR A 39 -17.09 -2.02 -11.16
C THR A 39 -15.98 -1.97 -10.11
N ILE A 40 -15.42 -3.14 -9.79
CA ILE A 40 -14.26 -3.27 -8.88
C ILE A 40 -13.01 -2.63 -9.48
N MET A 41 -12.81 -2.78 -10.80
CA MET A 41 -11.66 -2.21 -11.50
C MET A 41 -11.97 -0.80 -11.98
N ASP A 42 -11.10 0.14 -11.61
CA ASP A 42 -11.11 1.54 -12.07
C ASP A 42 -9.68 1.92 -12.48
N ARG A 43 -9.40 1.79 -13.79
CA ARG A 43 -8.05 1.99 -14.34
C ARG A 43 -7.56 3.43 -14.17
N ALA A 44 -8.45 4.41 -14.28
CA ALA A 44 -8.10 5.82 -14.15
C ALA A 44 -7.67 6.12 -12.71
N ARG A 45 -8.44 5.65 -11.73
CA ARG A 45 -8.09 5.81 -10.31
C ARG A 45 -6.82 5.05 -9.96
N GLU A 46 -6.64 3.82 -10.43
CA GLU A 46 -5.42 3.03 -10.19
C GLU A 46 -4.17 3.74 -10.73
N LYS A 47 -4.23 4.31 -11.95
CA LYS A 47 -3.14 5.12 -12.52
C LYS A 47 -2.82 6.32 -11.63
N ALA A 48 -3.83 7.03 -11.12
CA ALA A 48 -3.64 8.16 -10.22
C ALA A 48 -2.99 7.75 -8.90
N VAL A 49 -3.38 6.60 -8.32
CA VAL A 49 -2.75 6.07 -7.09
C VAL A 49 -1.27 5.75 -7.32
N LEU A 50 -0.93 5.09 -8.44
CA LEU A 50 0.47 4.76 -8.75
C LEU A 50 1.32 6.02 -9.00
N ALA A 51 0.76 7.02 -9.69
CA ALA A 51 1.45 8.29 -9.90
C ALA A 51 1.72 9.02 -8.58
N ALA A 52 0.72 9.08 -7.69
CA ALA A 52 0.88 9.65 -6.36
C ALA A 52 1.92 8.89 -5.52
N ALA A 53 1.93 7.56 -5.57
CA ALA A 53 2.91 6.75 -4.87
C ALA A 53 4.35 7.05 -5.34
N GLN A 54 4.56 7.20 -6.65
CA GLN A 54 5.86 7.58 -7.20
C GLN A 54 6.28 9.00 -6.81
N LYS A 55 5.35 9.96 -6.81
CA LYS A 55 5.61 11.35 -6.40
C LYS A 55 6.06 11.41 -4.94
N ASN A 56 5.45 10.61 -4.07
CA ASN A 56 5.70 10.63 -2.62
C ASN A 56 6.82 9.68 -2.16
N ALA A 57 7.46 8.93 -3.06
CA ALA A 57 8.52 7.98 -2.70
C ALA A 57 9.81 8.66 -2.18
N GLY A 58 9.91 9.99 -2.25
CA GLY A 58 11.11 10.73 -1.88
C GLY A 58 12.23 10.53 -2.91
N ARG A 59 13.21 9.68 -2.59
CA ARG A 59 14.40 9.48 -3.44
C ARG A 59 14.05 8.83 -4.77
N ALA A 60 14.75 9.21 -5.84
CA ALA A 60 14.55 8.65 -7.18
C ALA A 60 14.66 7.10 -7.20
N ALA A 61 15.63 6.55 -6.47
CA ALA A 61 15.83 5.11 -6.33
C ALA A 61 14.62 4.38 -5.72
N PHE A 62 13.79 5.06 -4.92
CA PHE A 62 12.64 4.46 -4.24
C PHE A 62 11.37 4.46 -5.10
N LYS A 63 11.31 5.29 -6.16
CA LYS A 63 10.11 5.46 -6.98
C LYS A 63 9.61 4.15 -7.59
N LYS A 64 10.51 3.36 -8.20
CA LYS A 64 10.15 2.10 -8.88
C LYS A 64 9.74 1.00 -7.87
N PRO A 65 10.49 0.75 -6.76
CA PRO A 65 10.04 -0.16 -5.71
C PRO A 65 8.69 0.22 -5.09
N VAL A 66 8.49 1.49 -4.71
CA VAL A 66 7.23 1.97 -4.11
C VAL A 66 6.06 1.76 -5.07
N LYS A 67 6.23 2.06 -6.37
CA LYS A 67 5.20 1.79 -7.38
C LYS A 67 4.79 0.31 -7.42
N LYS A 68 5.77 -0.62 -7.37
CA LYS A 68 5.49 -2.07 -7.40
C LYS A 68 4.69 -2.51 -6.18
N ILE A 69 5.05 -2.02 -4.99
CA ILE A 69 4.31 -2.31 -3.75
C ILE A 69 2.87 -1.80 -3.87
N PHE A 70 2.67 -0.56 -4.32
CA PHE A 70 1.31 -0.02 -4.50
C PHE A 70 0.48 -0.77 -5.54
N LYS A 71 1.11 -1.28 -6.60
CA LYS A 71 0.44 -2.16 -7.57
C LYS A 71 -0.07 -3.43 -6.87
N GLU A 72 0.73 -4.01 -5.99
CA GLU A 72 0.33 -5.20 -5.25
C GLU A 72 -0.78 -4.92 -4.23
N ILE A 73 -0.70 -3.79 -3.51
CA ILE A 73 -1.78 -3.35 -2.61
C ILE A 73 -3.11 -3.22 -3.39
N ILE A 74 -3.08 -2.64 -4.60
CA ILE A 74 -4.27 -2.54 -5.47
C ILE A 74 -4.76 -3.94 -5.87
N ASN A 75 -3.88 -4.87 -6.26
CA ASN A 75 -4.24 -6.25 -6.59
C ASN A 75 -4.96 -6.95 -5.43
N GLN A 76 -4.39 -6.87 -4.23
CA GLN A 76 -4.96 -7.48 -3.03
C GLN A 76 -6.30 -6.84 -2.67
N THR A 77 -6.43 -5.53 -2.85
CA THR A 77 -7.73 -4.84 -2.67
C THR A 77 -8.81 -5.44 -3.55
N ARG A 78 -8.49 -5.65 -4.84
CA ARG A 78 -9.44 -6.23 -5.81
C ARG A 78 -9.78 -7.67 -5.46
N ARG A 79 -8.81 -8.46 -4.98
CA ARG A 79 -9.07 -9.84 -4.51
C ARG A 79 -10.02 -9.84 -3.32
N LEU A 80 -9.77 -9.00 -2.32
CA LEU A 80 -10.64 -8.88 -1.15
C LEU A 80 -12.07 -8.46 -1.53
N GLN A 81 -12.22 -7.53 -2.48
CA GLN A 81 -13.54 -7.11 -2.98
C GLN A 81 -14.28 -8.19 -3.79
N LYS A 82 -13.59 -9.23 -4.27
CA LYS A 82 -14.20 -10.36 -4.99
C LYS A 82 -14.54 -11.56 -4.10
N LEU A 83 -13.92 -11.64 -2.91
CA LEU A 83 -14.11 -12.75 -1.96
C LEU A 83 -15.29 -12.51 -1.02
N LYS A 84 -15.80 -11.28 -0.96
CA LYS A 84 -17.12 -10.98 -0.43
C LYS A 84 -18.17 -11.39 -1.43
#